data_AF-Q6NB99-F1
#
_entry.id   AF-Q6NB99-F1
#
_cell.length_a   1.000
_cell.length_b   1.000
_cell.length_c   1.000
_cell.angle_alpha   90.00
_cell.angle_beta   90.00
_cell.angle_gamma   90.00
#
_symmetry.space_group_name_H-M   'P 1'
#
loop_
_entity.id
_entity.type
_entity.pdbx_description
1 polymer ?
#
loop_
_entity_poly.entity_id
_entity_poly.type
_entity_poly.pdbx_seq_one_letter_code
_entity_poly.pdbx_strand_id
1 'polypeptide(L)'
;MSVMRFPASFRFAAAAMALGALTACSSVPITSMVKLVRTDLAATDPAVLRIAVRLPQGLRPRRVTLRVTVAVGAEKREQAFVLADLDDPGELLSLKDEVTNDTMIYAFRIAPEDVPRLLAVRDQMAAHKAKGERGSLTIGVGAEACRIGTLPAKTLITTYLKTERAGDFFPLTRDVDLRKDVPKEAVPERIPLCN
;
A
#
# COMPACT_ATOMS: atom_id res chain seq x y z
N MET A 1 -3.83 -59.94 -52.71
CA MET A 1 -5.02 -60.66 -52.22
C MET A 1 -5.21 -60.36 -50.74
N SER A 2 -6.48 -60.30 -50.33
CA SER A 2 -7.01 -60.08 -48.97
C SER A 2 -7.09 -58.65 -48.44
N VAL A 3 -8.23 -58.05 -48.79
CA VAL A 3 -8.93 -56.99 -48.06
C VAL A 3 -9.59 -57.61 -46.82
N MET A 4 -9.53 -56.96 -45.65
CA MET A 4 -10.45 -57.24 -44.55
C MET A 4 -10.86 -55.95 -43.80
N ARG A 5 -11.96 -55.38 -44.30
CA ARG A 5 -13.12 -54.67 -43.71
C ARG A 5 -13.17 -54.41 -42.17
N PHE A 6 -13.36 -53.12 -41.82
CA PHE A 6 -14.27 -52.44 -40.83
C PHE A 6 -14.40 -52.98 -39.37
N PRO A 7 -14.59 -52.12 -38.33
CA PRO A 7 -15.61 -51.07 -38.33
C PRO A 7 -15.28 -49.70 -37.71
N ALA A 8 -16.14 -48.75 -38.08
CA ALA A 8 -16.30 -47.45 -37.48
C ALA A 8 -17.08 -47.55 -36.16
N SER A 9 -16.53 -46.96 -35.10
CA SER A 9 -17.27 -46.53 -33.91
C SER A 9 -16.34 -45.58 -33.15
N PHE A 10 -16.50 -44.29 -33.41
CA PHE A 10 -17.23 -43.38 -32.52
C PHE A 10 -16.33 -42.88 -31.38
N ARG A 11 -15.82 -41.66 -31.60
CA ARG A 11 -15.82 -40.55 -30.64
C ARG A 11 -15.65 -40.98 -29.17
N PHE A 12 -14.48 -40.72 -28.58
CA PHE A 12 -14.29 -40.28 -27.17
C PHE A 12 -12.87 -40.62 -26.76
N ALA A 13 -11.94 -39.67 -26.86
CA ALA A 13 -10.75 -39.54 -25.98
C ALA A 13 -9.84 -38.41 -26.47
N ALA A 14 -10.37 -37.20 -26.61
CA ALA A 14 -9.56 -36.01 -26.84
C ALA A 14 -10.07 -34.88 -25.94
N ALA A 15 -9.83 -35.01 -24.63
CA ALA A 15 -10.05 -33.95 -23.64
C ALA A 15 -9.41 -34.32 -22.29
N ALA A 16 -8.09 -34.49 -22.23
CA ALA A 16 -7.36 -34.38 -20.96
C ALA A 16 -7.03 -32.89 -20.76
N MET A 17 -8.06 -32.17 -20.32
CA MET A 17 -8.09 -30.74 -20.12
C MET A 17 -7.16 -30.33 -18.98
N ALA A 18 -6.24 -29.44 -19.31
CA ALA A 18 -5.41 -28.68 -18.39
C ALA A 18 -6.28 -27.95 -17.37
N LEU A 19 -6.10 -28.20 -16.07
CA LEU A 19 -6.68 -27.38 -15.00
C LEU A 19 -5.77 -27.39 -13.76
N GLY A 20 -4.53 -26.92 -13.94
CA GLY A 20 -3.70 -26.44 -12.83
C GLY A 20 -4.11 -25.01 -12.51
N ALA A 21 -5.12 -24.86 -11.65
CA ALA A 21 -5.58 -23.57 -11.18
C ALA A 21 -4.44 -22.84 -10.45
N LEU A 22 -3.87 -21.83 -11.10
CA LEU A 22 -3.17 -20.77 -10.41
C LEU A 22 -4.19 -20.07 -9.50
N THR A 23 -4.30 -20.49 -8.24
CA THR A 23 -4.89 -19.67 -7.19
C THR A 23 -3.90 -18.54 -6.90
N ALA A 24 -3.82 -17.57 -7.81
CA ALA A 24 -3.27 -16.27 -7.48
C ALA A 24 -4.22 -15.70 -6.41
N CYS A 25 -3.80 -15.75 -5.15
CA CYS A 25 -4.45 -15.02 -4.07
C CYS A 25 -4.44 -13.54 -4.47
N SER A 26 -5.52 -13.09 -5.09
CA SER A 26 -5.76 -11.70 -5.42
C SER A 26 -6.03 -10.98 -4.10
N SER A 27 -4.98 -10.68 -3.34
CA SER A 27 -5.08 -9.63 -2.32
C SER A 27 -5.23 -8.33 -3.09
N VAL A 28 -6.47 -7.97 -3.42
CA VAL A 28 -6.79 -6.68 -4.01
C VAL A 28 -6.40 -5.64 -2.97
N PRO A 29 -5.41 -4.77 -3.25
CA PRO A 29 -4.98 -3.77 -2.28
C PRO A 29 -6.13 -2.79 -2.03
N ILE A 30 -6.69 -2.87 -0.83
CA ILE A 30 -7.91 -2.17 -0.38
C ILE A 30 -7.74 -0.64 -0.46
N THR A 31 -6.51 -0.14 -0.52
CA THR A 31 -6.25 1.30 -0.58
C THR A 31 -5.05 1.66 -1.47
N SER A 32 -4.93 1.08 -2.67
CA SER A 32 -3.83 1.46 -3.60
C SER A 32 -3.81 2.93 -4.05
N MET A 33 -4.67 3.80 -3.51
CA MET A 33 -4.82 5.20 -3.91
C MET A 33 -5.07 6.18 -2.76
N VAL A 34 -4.43 6.01 -1.60
CA VAL A 34 -4.39 7.11 -0.62
C VAL A 34 -3.39 8.17 -1.11
N LYS A 35 -3.96 9.13 -1.85
CA LYS A 35 -3.49 10.45 -2.27
C LYS A 35 -1.97 10.68 -2.21
N LEU A 36 -1.38 10.87 -3.40
CA LEU A 36 -0.01 11.35 -3.56
C LEU A 36 0.12 12.75 -2.96
N VAL A 37 1.00 12.92 -1.98
CA VAL A 37 1.37 14.24 -1.46
C VAL A 37 2.73 14.62 -2.02
N ARG A 38 2.80 15.81 -2.63
CA ARG A 38 4.07 16.45 -3.00
C ARG A 38 4.72 16.98 -1.73
N THR A 39 5.39 16.11 -0.98
CA THR A 39 6.28 16.53 0.10
C THR A 39 7.67 16.68 -0.46
N ASP A 40 8.38 17.77 -0.11
CA ASP A 40 9.80 17.93 -0.46
C ASP A 40 10.66 16.98 0.38
N LEU A 41 10.59 15.68 0.08
CA LEU A 41 11.43 14.67 0.73
C LEU A 41 12.91 14.84 0.42
N ALA A 42 13.28 15.65 -0.58
CA ALA A 42 14.69 15.91 -0.84
C ALA A 42 15.35 16.53 0.41
N ALA A 43 14.58 17.25 1.23
CA ALA A 43 15.04 17.86 2.48
C ALA A 43 14.77 17.01 3.74
N THR A 44 14.07 15.88 3.64
CA THR A 44 13.70 15.04 4.80
C THR A 44 14.71 13.91 5.01
N ASP A 45 15.01 13.58 6.28
CA ASP A 45 15.75 12.35 6.62
C ASP A 45 14.79 11.14 6.57
N PRO A 46 15.01 10.15 5.68
CA PRO A 46 14.19 8.95 5.60
C PRO A 46 14.07 8.17 6.92
N ALA A 47 15.11 8.22 7.77
CA ALA A 47 15.14 7.48 9.02
C ALA A 47 14.16 8.04 10.07
N VAL A 48 13.76 9.31 9.96
CA VAL A 48 12.77 9.94 10.86
C VAL A 48 11.35 9.91 10.30
N LEU A 49 11.17 9.41 9.07
CA LEU A 49 9.85 9.32 8.46
C LEU A 49 9.00 8.30 9.22
N ARG A 50 7.82 8.75 9.69
CA ARG A 50 6.79 7.90 10.28
C ARG A 50 5.49 8.07 9.55
N ILE A 51 4.76 6.98 9.41
CA ILE A 51 3.42 6.96 8.85
C ILE A 51 2.50 6.41 9.92
N ALA A 52 1.36 7.05 10.12
CA ALA A 52 0.30 6.50 10.95
C ALA A 52 -0.97 6.33 10.13
N VAL A 53 -1.73 5.28 10.43
CA VAL A 53 -3.03 5.04 9.80
C VAL A 53 -4.07 4.86 10.90
N ARG A 54 -5.09 5.72 10.88
CA ARG A 54 -6.30 5.57 11.70
C ARG A 54 -7.32 4.74 10.92
N LEU A 55 -7.72 3.62 11.51
CA LEU A 55 -8.69 2.68 10.97
C LEU A 55 -9.85 2.49 11.94
N PRO A 56 -11.05 2.10 11.46
CA PRO A 56 -12.12 1.62 12.34
C PRO A 56 -11.69 0.34 13.08
N GLN A 57 -12.19 0.13 14.30
CA GLN A 57 -11.84 -1.02 15.15
C GLN A 57 -12.06 -2.40 14.51
N GLY A 58 -12.95 -2.52 13.53
CA GLY A 58 -13.15 -3.77 12.79
C GLY A 58 -12.08 -4.07 11.73
N LEU A 59 -11.10 -3.19 11.54
CA LEU A 59 -9.98 -3.35 10.61
C LEU A 59 -8.63 -3.34 11.34
N ARG A 60 -7.71 -4.17 10.84
CA ARG A 60 -6.30 -4.17 11.22
C ARG A 60 -5.44 -4.01 9.97
N PRO A 61 -4.34 -3.23 10.01
CA PRO A 61 -3.39 -3.21 8.90
C PRO A 61 -2.72 -4.57 8.75
N ARG A 62 -2.54 -5.00 7.51
CA ARG A 62 -1.82 -6.22 7.13
C ARG A 62 -0.47 -5.91 6.50
N ARG A 63 -0.43 -4.86 5.67
CA ARG A 63 0.78 -4.39 5.01
C ARG A 63 0.63 -2.91 4.72
N VAL A 64 1.63 -2.11 5.06
CA VAL A 64 1.68 -0.70 4.68
C VAL A 64 2.92 -0.48 3.82
N THR A 65 2.75 0.26 2.72
CA THR A 65 3.81 0.52 1.76
C THR A 65 3.97 2.02 1.53
N LEU A 66 5.20 2.51 1.58
CA LEU A 66 5.57 3.81 1.06
C LEU A 66 5.93 3.66 -0.43
N ARG A 67 5.27 4.40 -1.30
CA ARG A 67 5.64 4.52 -2.72
C ARG A 67 6.35 5.84 -2.94
N VAL A 68 7.54 5.79 -3.51
CA VAL A 68 8.34 6.97 -3.87
C VAL A 68 8.45 7.00 -5.39
N THR A 69 7.87 8.03 -5.97
CA THR A 69 7.97 8.32 -7.40
C THR A 69 8.97 9.42 -7.63
N VAL A 70 9.99 9.14 -8.42
CA VAL A 70 10.92 10.13 -8.96
C VAL A 70 10.55 10.39 -10.41
N ALA A 71 10.44 11.66 -10.78
CA ALA A 71 10.34 12.10 -12.16
C ALA A 71 11.45 13.09 -12.47
N VAL A 72 12.21 12.88 -13.54
CA VAL A 72 13.26 13.78 -14.04
C VAL A 72 13.10 13.90 -15.55
N GLY A 73 12.79 15.10 -16.04
CA GLY A 73 12.39 15.27 -17.44
C GLY A 73 11.19 14.38 -17.81
N ALA A 74 11.34 13.53 -18.81
CA ALA A 74 10.32 12.56 -19.24
C ALA A 74 10.42 11.20 -18.51
N GLU A 75 11.52 10.94 -17.80
CA GLU A 75 11.68 9.68 -17.09
C GLU A 75 10.92 9.70 -15.76
N LYS A 76 10.18 8.62 -15.49
CA LYS A 76 9.50 8.39 -14.22
C LYS A 76 9.86 7.01 -13.69
N ARG A 77 10.31 6.94 -12.44
CA ARG A 77 10.64 5.69 -11.75
C ARG A 77 9.91 5.65 -10.42
N GLU A 78 9.26 4.55 -10.13
CA GLU A 78 8.58 4.32 -8.85
C GLU A 78 9.28 3.21 -8.08
N GLN A 79 9.40 3.40 -6.77
CA GLN A 79 9.92 2.41 -5.84
C GLN A 79 8.94 2.24 -4.68
N ALA A 80 8.70 0.99 -4.29
CA ALA A 80 7.90 0.67 -3.12
C ALA A 80 8.80 0.17 -1.98
N PHE A 81 8.43 0.54 -0.75
CA PHE A 81 9.07 0.15 0.50
C PHE A 81 8.00 -0.39 1.42
N VAL A 82 8.14 -1.62 1.89
CA VAL A 82 7.23 -2.18 2.91
C VAL A 82 7.65 -1.58 4.24
N LEU A 83 6.70 -1.05 4.98
CA LEU A 83 6.98 -0.42 6.27
C LEU A 83 6.99 -1.46 7.38
N ALA A 84 7.87 -1.22 8.36
CA ALA A 84 7.90 -1.98 9.60
C ALA A 84 6.99 -1.32 10.64
N ASP A 85 6.41 -2.14 11.52
CA ASP A 85 5.65 -1.63 12.66
C ASP A 85 6.53 -0.74 13.55
N LEU A 86 5.91 0.33 14.06
CA LEU A 86 6.51 1.21 15.05
C LEU A 86 5.76 1.02 16.37
N ASP A 87 6.30 0.17 17.23
CA ASP A 87 5.80 -0.05 18.59
C ASP A 87 6.47 0.92 19.56
N ASP A 88 6.22 2.21 19.37
CA ASP A 88 6.65 3.28 20.27
C ASP A 88 5.41 4.12 20.66
N PRO A 89 4.84 3.89 21.85
CA PRO A 89 3.72 4.67 22.34
C PRO A 89 3.99 6.18 22.41
N GLY A 90 5.25 6.58 22.59
CA GLY A 90 5.67 7.98 22.63
C GLY A 90 5.47 8.71 21.31
N GLU A 91 5.64 8.02 20.18
CA GLU A 91 5.45 8.59 18.84
C GLU A 91 3.97 8.93 18.59
N LEU A 92 3.04 8.15 19.17
CA LEU A 92 1.60 8.32 19.00
C LEU A 92 0.98 9.41 19.90
N LEU A 93 1.75 10.02 20.82
CA LEU A 93 1.23 11.02 21.76
C LEU A 93 0.60 12.23 21.05
N SER A 94 1.17 12.66 19.92
CA SER A 94 0.63 13.77 19.11
C SER A 94 -0.70 13.43 18.43
N LEU A 95 -1.06 12.14 18.35
CA LEU A 95 -2.29 11.64 17.74
C LEU A 95 -3.35 11.21 18.77
N LYS A 96 -3.11 11.44 20.06
CA LYS A 96 -4.01 10.99 21.14
C LYS A 96 -5.46 11.48 20.95
N ASP A 97 -5.64 12.71 20.47
CA ASP A 97 -6.94 13.35 20.31
C ASP A 97 -7.65 12.89 19.02
N GLU A 98 -6.94 12.17 18.14
CA GLU A 98 -7.49 11.57 16.93
C GLU A 98 -8.04 10.15 17.20
N VAL A 99 -7.75 9.56 18.37
CA VAL A 99 -8.30 8.27 18.79
C VAL A 99 -9.71 8.46 19.34
N THR A 100 -10.68 7.80 18.72
CA THR A 100 -12.07 7.71 19.19
C THR A 100 -12.41 6.29 19.61
N ASN A 101 -13.55 6.11 20.29
CA ASN A 101 -14.03 4.79 20.75
C ASN A 101 -14.19 3.75 19.63
N ASP A 102 -14.33 4.17 18.37
CA ASP A 102 -14.57 3.28 17.23
C ASP A 102 -13.36 3.14 16.31
N THR A 103 -12.20 3.70 16.69
CA THR A 103 -11.00 3.75 15.84
C THR A 103 -9.74 3.32 16.57
N MET A 104 -8.77 2.82 15.80
CA MET A 104 -7.42 2.50 16.25
C MET A 104 -6.40 3.18 15.34
N ILE A 105 -5.28 3.61 15.91
CA ILE A 105 -4.16 4.19 15.16
C ILE A 105 -2.99 3.22 15.19
N TYR A 106 -2.40 2.97 14.03
CA TYR A 106 -1.23 2.12 13.85
C TYR A 106 -0.10 2.96 13.26
N ALA A 107 1.08 2.93 13.87
CA ALA A 107 2.26 3.64 13.38
C ALA A 107 3.26 2.69 12.73
N PHE A 108 3.97 3.23 11.75
CA PHE A 108 4.92 2.53 10.91
C PHE A 108 6.15 3.40 10.65
N ARG A 109 7.28 2.74 10.39
CA ARG A 109 8.55 3.34 10.01
C ARG A 109 9.11 2.68 8.76
N ILE A 110 10.06 3.34 8.11
CA ILE A 110 10.89 2.67 7.10
C ILE A 110 11.58 1.46 7.76
N ALA A 111 11.51 0.30 7.10
CA ALA A 111 12.24 -0.87 7.56
C ALA A 111 13.74 -0.55 7.58
N PRO A 112 14.49 -0.85 8.65
CA PRO A 112 15.91 -0.47 8.78
C PRO A 112 16.77 -0.86 7.57
N GLU A 113 16.52 -2.03 6.99
CA GLU A 113 17.18 -2.56 5.81
C GLU A 113 16.91 -1.75 4.52
N ASP A 114 15.79 -1.04 4.47
CA ASP A 114 15.36 -0.24 3.33
C ASP A 114 15.82 1.23 3.40
N VAL A 115 16.31 1.68 4.57
CA VAL A 115 16.79 3.05 4.77
C VAL A 115 17.91 3.44 3.78
N PRO A 116 18.95 2.62 3.53
CA PRO A 116 20.00 2.97 2.57
C PRO A 116 19.46 3.16 1.15
N ARG A 117 18.48 2.34 0.75
CA ARG A 117 17.85 2.41 -0.57
C ARG A 117 17.07 3.71 -0.74
N LEU A 118 16.34 4.16 0.28
CA LEU A 118 15.61 5.43 0.24
C LEU A 118 16.55 6.65 0.31
N LEU A 119 17.65 6.57 1.05
CA LEU A 119 18.71 7.59 1.04
C LEU A 119 19.30 7.77 -0.36
N ALA A 120 19.60 6.68 -1.06
CA ALA A 120 20.12 6.75 -2.43
C ALA A 120 19.16 7.47 -3.39
N VAL A 121 17.85 7.29 -3.24
CA VAL A 121 16.84 8.01 -4.04
C VAL A 121 16.88 9.51 -3.77
N ARG A 122 16.99 9.90 -2.49
CA ARG A 122 17.11 11.31 -2.09
C ARG A 122 18.37 11.94 -2.66
N ASP A 123 19.50 11.26 -2.53
CA ASP A 123 20.80 11.78 -2.97
C ASP A 123 20.87 11.90 -4.50
N GLN A 124 20.25 10.96 -5.24
CA GLN A 124 20.06 11.09 -6.70
C GLN A 124 19.26 12.35 -7.05
N MET A 125 18.15 12.60 -6.35
CA MET A 125 17.35 13.81 -6.59
C MET A 125 18.08 15.10 -6.25
N ALA A 126 18.86 15.10 -5.17
CA ALA A 126 19.71 16.24 -4.82
C ALA A 126 20.74 16.52 -5.93
N ALA A 127 21.35 15.48 -6.50
CA ALA A 127 22.29 15.61 -7.61
C ALA A 127 21.63 16.16 -8.90
N HIS A 128 20.41 15.69 -9.24
CA HIS A 128 19.65 16.25 -10.36
C HIS A 128 19.31 17.74 -10.14
N LYS A 129 18.87 18.11 -8.93
CA LYS A 129 18.60 19.50 -8.55
C LYS A 129 19.86 20.38 -8.65
N ALA A 130 21.01 19.87 -8.22
CA ALA A 130 22.29 20.58 -8.30
C ALA A 130 22.75 20.83 -9.75
N LYS A 131 22.36 19.96 -10.69
CA LYS A 131 22.59 20.15 -12.13
C LYS A 131 21.60 21.11 -12.81
N GLY A 132 20.62 21.64 -12.06
CA GLY A 132 19.56 22.49 -12.61
C GLY A 132 18.48 21.73 -13.37
N GLU A 133 18.46 20.39 -13.30
CA GLU A 133 17.45 19.57 -13.97
C GLU A 133 16.11 19.68 -13.25
N ARG A 134 15.03 19.81 -14.03
CA ARG A 134 13.67 19.80 -13.48
C ARG A 134 13.28 18.37 -13.15
N GLY A 135 13.16 18.10 -11.86
CA GLY A 135 12.64 16.84 -11.34
C GLY A 135 11.71 17.05 -10.15
N SER A 136 10.90 16.03 -9.87
CA SER A 136 10.01 16.00 -8.72
C SER A 136 10.08 14.64 -8.03
N LEU A 137 10.06 14.64 -6.71
CA LEU A 137 9.90 13.45 -5.90
C LEU A 137 8.52 13.51 -5.23
N THR A 138 7.74 12.44 -5.36
CA THR A 138 6.38 12.34 -4.81
C THR A 138 6.24 11.09 -3.95
N ILE A 139 5.50 11.20 -2.85
CA ILE A 139 5.15 10.08 -1.99
C ILE A 139 3.70 9.68 -2.18
N GLY A 140 3.44 8.37 -2.21
CA GLY A 140 2.14 7.80 -1.85
C GLY A 140 2.27 6.85 -0.66
N VAL A 141 1.20 6.73 0.12
CA VAL A 141 1.07 5.67 1.12
C VAL A 141 0.00 4.72 0.65
N GLY A 142 0.31 3.42 0.65
CA GLY A 142 -0.66 2.36 0.40
C GLY A 142 -0.83 1.50 1.64
N ALA A 143 -2.06 1.14 1.98
CA ALA A 143 -2.36 0.24 3.08
C ALA A 143 -3.25 -0.93 2.64
N GLU A 144 -2.85 -2.13 2.98
CA GLU A 144 -3.69 -3.31 2.98
C GLU A 144 -4.19 -3.53 4.41
N ALA A 145 -5.47 -3.80 4.55
CA ALA A 145 -6.10 -4.14 5.81
C ALA A 145 -6.72 -5.54 5.75
N CYS A 146 -7.01 -6.10 6.92
CA CYS A 146 -7.86 -7.27 7.06
C CYS A 146 -8.94 -6.99 8.12
N ARG A 147 -10.06 -7.70 8.02
CA ARG A 147 -11.19 -7.58 8.95
C ARG A 147 -10.94 -8.42 10.19
N ILE A 148 -11.18 -7.81 11.34
CA ILE A 148 -11.23 -8.48 12.65
C ILE A 148 -12.62 -8.43 13.28
N GLY A 149 -13.58 -7.75 12.64
CA GLY A 149 -14.94 -7.63 13.12
C GLY A 149 -15.87 -6.95 12.12
N THR A 150 -17.03 -6.51 12.61
CA THR A 150 -18.01 -5.75 11.84
C THR A 150 -17.48 -4.37 11.50
N LEU A 151 -17.81 -3.87 10.31
CA LEU A 151 -17.39 -2.54 9.87
C LEU A 151 -18.55 -1.55 9.98
N PRO A 152 -18.32 -0.32 10.47
CA PRO A 152 -19.34 0.71 10.52
C PRO A 152 -19.80 1.08 9.10
N ALA A 153 -21.02 1.63 8.97
CA ALA A 153 -21.61 2.01 7.68
C ALA A 153 -20.77 3.03 6.89
N LYS A 154 -20.07 3.93 7.58
CA LYS A 154 -18.98 4.75 7.02
C LYS A 154 -17.66 4.14 7.45
N THR A 155 -16.87 3.64 6.50
CA THR A 155 -15.56 3.04 6.81
C THR A 155 -14.49 4.06 6.48
N LEU A 156 -14.26 4.97 7.41
CA LEU A 156 -13.36 6.12 7.25
C LEU A 156 -11.92 5.73 7.61
N ILE A 157 -10.98 6.12 6.76
CA ILE A 157 -9.55 5.99 7.01
C ILE A 157 -8.86 7.35 6.96
N THR A 158 -7.87 7.54 7.82
CA THR A 158 -7.01 8.75 7.83
C THR A 158 -5.56 8.31 7.85
N THR A 159 -4.73 8.91 7.01
CA THR A 159 -3.29 8.64 6.99
C THR A 159 -2.56 9.89 7.42
N TYR A 160 -1.59 9.74 8.31
CA TYR A 160 -0.74 10.81 8.81
C TYR A 160 0.71 10.54 8.44
N LEU A 161 1.49 11.62 8.34
CA LEU A 161 2.92 11.60 8.11
C LEU A 161 3.62 12.45 9.16
N LYS A 162 4.79 11.99 9.58
CA LYS A 162 5.74 12.77 10.37
C LYS A 162 7.09 12.72 9.67
N THR A 163 7.68 13.89 9.47
CA THR A 163 8.94 14.06 8.71
C THR A 163 10.09 14.57 9.57
N GLU A 164 9.85 14.83 10.85
CA GLU A 164 10.83 15.39 11.77
C GLU A 164 10.80 14.62 13.08
N ARG A 165 11.97 14.42 13.72
CA ARG A 165 12.05 13.65 14.98
C ARG A 165 11.22 14.25 16.11
N ALA A 166 11.29 15.56 16.28
CA ALA A 166 10.58 16.30 17.31
C ALA A 166 9.25 16.91 16.81
N GLY A 167 8.87 16.66 15.56
CA GLY A 167 7.64 17.19 14.98
C GLY A 167 6.42 16.31 15.27
N ASP A 168 5.25 16.87 15.02
CA ASP A 168 3.98 16.15 15.14
C ASP A 168 3.61 15.43 13.84
N PHE A 169 2.74 14.43 13.96
CA PHE A 169 2.06 13.87 12.81
C PHE A 169 1.09 14.89 12.21
N PHE A 170 1.13 15.03 10.88
CA PHE A 170 0.15 15.80 10.13
C PHE A 170 -0.64 14.91 9.17
N PRO A 171 -1.93 15.21 8.92
CA PRO A 171 -2.77 14.42 8.01
C PRO A 171 -2.28 14.53 6.55
N LEU A 172 -2.00 13.40 5.92
CA LEU A 172 -1.88 13.31 4.46
C LEU A 172 -3.26 13.21 3.78
N THR A 173 -4.14 12.43 4.39
CA THR A 173 -5.53 12.25 3.98
C THR A 173 -6.40 12.20 5.22
N ARG A 174 -7.61 12.75 5.13
CA ARG A 174 -8.60 12.74 6.23
C ARG A 174 -9.89 12.09 5.78
N ASP A 175 -10.39 11.20 6.63
CA ASP A 175 -11.71 10.58 6.57
C ASP A 175 -12.12 10.08 5.17
N VAL A 176 -11.20 9.41 4.48
CA VAL A 176 -11.47 8.75 3.20
C VAL A 176 -12.42 7.59 3.45
N ASP A 177 -13.59 7.59 2.82
CA ASP A 177 -14.60 6.55 2.99
C ASP A 177 -14.34 5.41 1.99
N LEU A 178 -13.96 4.24 2.50
CA LEU A 178 -13.71 3.04 1.70
C LEU A 178 -14.94 2.54 0.93
N ARG A 179 -16.15 3.04 1.18
CA ARG A 179 -17.33 2.72 0.36
C ARG A 179 -17.60 3.71 -0.77
N LYS A 180 -17.01 4.90 -0.72
CA LYS A 180 -17.30 6.00 -1.64
C LYS A 180 -16.10 6.43 -2.47
N ASP A 181 -14.94 6.46 -1.84
CA ASP A 181 -13.75 7.16 -2.37
C ASP A 181 -12.72 6.19 -2.97
N VAL A 182 -12.94 4.88 -2.86
CA VAL A 182 -12.07 3.85 -3.45
C VAL A 182 -12.81 3.06 -4.53
N PRO A 183 -12.08 2.46 -5.50
CA PRO A 183 -12.68 1.63 -6.53
C PRO A 183 -13.55 0.51 -5.95
N LYS A 184 -14.59 0.09 -6.68
CA LYS A 184 -15.56 -0.94 -6.23
C LYS A 184 -14.90 -2.28 -5.89
N GLU A 185 -13.72 -2.52 -6.43
CA GLU A 185 -12.94 -3.72 -6.19
C GLU A 185 -12.29 -3.74 -4.80
N ALA A 186 -12.17 -2.57 -4.17
CA ALA A 186 -11.54 -2.33 -2.88
C ALA A 186 -12.54 -2.05 -1.75
N VAL A 187 -13.85 -2.29 -1.98
CA VAL A 187 -14.89 -2.05 -0.98
C VAL A 187 -14.71 -2.90 0.28
N PRO A 188 -15.19 -2.44 1.46
CA PRO A 188 -14.93 -3.07 2.73
C PRO A 188 -15.38 -4.53 2.83
N GLU A 189 -16.41 -4.91 2.07
CA GLU A 189 -16.96 -6.27 2.04
C GLU A 189 -16.01 -7.28 1.38
N ARG A 190 -15.06 -6.81 0.54
CA ARG A 190 -14.03 -7.63 -0.11
C ARG A 190 -12.74 -7.73 0.69
N ILE A 191 -12.63 -6.98 1.79
CA ILE A 191 -11.48 -7.08 2.71
C ILE A 191 -11.47 -8.50 3.30
N PRO A 192 -10.38 -9.27 3.20
CA PRO A 192 -10.31 -10.60 3.79
C PRO A 192 -10.33 -10.52 5.33
N LEU A 193 -10.76 -11.60 5.99
CA LEU A 193 -10.55 -11.73 7.43
C LEU A 193 -9.05 -11.83 7.72
N CYS A 194 -8.63 -11.39 8.90
CA CYS A 194 -7.28 -11.68 9.37
C CYS A 194 -7.20 -13.18 9.69
N ASN A 195 -6.21 -13.84 9.11
CA ASN A 195 -5.91 -15.26 9.35
C ASN A 195 -4.68 -15.38 10.25
#